data_AF-A0A6B2X670-F1
#
_entry.id   AF-A0A6B2X670-F1
#
_cell.length_a   1.000
_cell.length_b   1.000
_cell.length_c   1.000
_cell.angle_alpha   90.00
_cell.angle_beta   90.00
_cell.angle_gamma   90.00
#
_symmetry.space_group_name_H-M   'P 1'
#
loop_
_entity.id
_entity.type
_entity.pdbx_description
1 polymer ?
#
loop_
_entity_poly.entity_id
_entity_poly.type
_entity_poly.pdbx_seq_one_letter_code
_entity_poly.pdbx_strand_id
1 'polypeptide(L)'
;MPDSTPLPPHPLDGLPIAEPAESASLRLLLDQAFEDAGFAARVETGVGDALVSATLLSTRFPFGSSAPLAADWLEREAVAPAHARLDDADNIVFDLSSAAAVQRLIAVLLQPHIRAQTTAITLREILTGHGLAHAADVHDADVVTLTLWNCADLDTAELFAGLLGAIGISDGLDLSRNRHLRRLADRLTWLAIGITGSPVKVEAIPGCTHEPDQVTFVLTVGQARLLARRLDTAPPANSPPRTAETG
;
A
#
# COMPACT_ATOMS: atom_id res chain seq x y z
N MET A 1 -58.13 -12.18 -55.37
CA MET A 1 -56.78 -11.67 -55.09
C MET A 1 -56.82 -10.99 -53.73
N PRO A 2 -56.19 -11.55 -52.69
CA PRO A 2 -55.99 -10.83 -51.43
C PRO A 2 -54.63 -10.11 -51.47
N ASP A 3 -54.69 -8.84 -51.10
CA ASP A 3 -53.58 -7.90 -51.00
C ASP A 3 -52.64 -8.33 -49.86
N SER A 4 -51.35 -8.53 -50.18
CA SER A 4 -50.32 -8.93 -49.22
C SER A 4 -49.49 -7.72 -48.85
N THR A 5 -49.85 -7.06 -47.76
CA THR A 5 -49.04 -5.99 -47.15
C THR A 5 -47.92 -6.63 -46.32
N PRO A 6 -46.63 -6.35 -46.57
CA PRO A 6 -45.57 -6.86 -45.71
C PRO A 6 -45.48 -6.00 -44.45
N LEU A 7 -45.39 -6.66 -43.29
CA LEU A 7 -45.05 -6.04 -42.01
C LEU A 7 -43.62 -5.47 -42.06
N PRO A 8 -43.35 -4.29 -41.45
CA PRO A 8 -42.00 -3.79 -41.28
C PRO A 8 -41.24 -4.61 -40.22
N PRO A 9 -39.91 -4.79 -40.37
CA PRO A 9 -39.10 -5.47 -39.37
C PRO A 9 -38.99 -4.61 -38.10
N HIS A 10 -39.22 -5.25 -36.95
CA HIS A 10 -38.87 -4.69 -35.64
C HIS A 10 -37.35 -4.46 -35.55
N PRO A 11 -36.87 -3.29 -35.10
CA PRO A 11 -35.49 -3.14 -34.69
C PRO A 11 -35.35 -3.80 -33.31
N LEU A 12 -34.61 -4.92 -33.26
CA LEU A 12 -34.13 -5.47 -32.00
C LEU A 12 -33.07 -4.51 -31.43
N ASP A 13 -33.24 -4.21 -30.15
CA ASP A 13 -32.42 -3.36 -29.31
C ASP A 13 -30.92 -3.62 -29.48
N GLY A 14 -30.22 -2.64 -30.06
CA GLY A 14 -28.78 -2.54 -30.00
C GLY A 14 -28.37 -1.96 -28.66
N LEU A 15 -28.21 -2.80 -27.64
CA LEU A 15 -27.38 -2.44 -26.50
C LEU A 15 -25.93 -2.31 -27.01
N PRO A 16 -25.20 -1.25 -26.64
CA PRO A 16 -23.82 -1.07 -27.09
C PRO A 16 -22.95 -2.18 -26.49
N ILE A 17 -22.54 -3.13 -27.34
CA ILE A 17 -21.38 -3.97 -27.05
C ILE A 17 -20.21 -3.00 -26.99
N ALA A 18 -19.61 -2.83 -25.81
CA ALA A 18 -18.47 -1.94 -25.65
C ALA A 18 -17.36 -2.32 -26.64
N GLU A 19 -16.71 -1.31 -27.21
CA GLU A 19 -15.73 -1.52 -28.25
C GLU A 19 -14.52 -2.32 -27.71
N PRO A 20 -13.98 -3.30 -28.44
CA PRO A 20 -12.86 -4.14 -27.99
C PRO A 20 -11.63 -3.36 -27.50
N ALA A 21 -11.40 -2.16 -28.03
CA ALA A 21 -10.31 -1.28 -27.63
C ALA A 21 -10.49 -0.69 -26.21
N GLU A 22 -11.75 -0.42 -25.82
CA GLU A 22 -12.08 0.08 -24.48
C GLU A 22 -11.83 -1.00 -23.42
N SER A 23 -12.34 -2.22 -23.65
CA SER A 23 -12.14 -3.35 -22.74
C SER A 23 -10.66 -3.70 -22.55
N ALA A 24 -9.86 -3.66 -23.63
CA ALA A 24 -8.41 -3.88 -23.55
C ALA A 24 -7.70 -2.81 -22.70
N SER A 25 -8.11 -1.55 -22.83
CA SER A 25 -7.55 -0.43 -22.07
C SER A 25 -7.91 -0.52 -20.59
N LEU A 26 -9.16 -0.85 -20.27
CA LEU A 26 -9.63 -1.05 -18.89
C LEU A 26 -8.95 -2.27 -18.23
N ARG A 27 -8.72 -3.34 -18.99
CA ARG A 27 -7.97 -4.51 -18.52
C ARG A 27 -6.57 -4.11 -18.09
N LEU A 28 -5.83 -3.40 -18.95
CA LEU A 28 -4.47 -2.94 -18.63
C LEU A 28 -4.43 -2.01 -17.42
N LEU A 29 -5.38 -1.07 -17.33
CA LEU A 29 -5.50 -0.17 -16.18
C LEU A 29 -5.71 -0.94 -14.87
N LEU A 30 -6.63 -1.91 -14.88
CA LEU A 30 -6.95 -2.67 -13.68
C LEU A 30 -5.81 -3.63 -13.30
N ASP A 31 -5.14 -4.24 -14.27
CA ASP A 31 -3.97 -5.09 -14.08
C ASP A 31 -2.83 -4.31 -13.40
N GLN A 32 -2.49 -3.13 -13.93
CA GLN A 32 -1.49 -2.24 -13.30
C GLN A 32 -1.89 -1.84 -11.89
N ALA A 33 -3.17 -1.51 -11.65
CA ALA A 33 -3.63 -1.13 -10.33
C ALA A 33 -3.52 -2.27 -9.31
N PHE A 34 -3.72 -3.53 -9.71
CA PHE A 34 -3.48 -4.68 -8.85
C PHE A 34 -1.99 -4.88 -8.56
N GLU A 35 -1.13 -4.72 -9.57
CA GLU A 35 0.33 -4.78 -9.41
C GLU A 35 0.84 -3.69 -8.44
N ASP A 36 0.45 -2.44 -8.66
CA ASP A 36 0.82 -1.29 -7.83
C ASP A 36 0.31 -1.42 -6.39
N ALA A 37 -0.86 -2.04 -6.21
CA ALA A 37 -1.42 -2.37 -4.89
C ALA A 37 -0.74 -3.58 -4.24
N GLY A 38 0.09 -4.30 -5.00
CA GLY A 38 0.79 -5.51 -4.59
C GLY A 38 -0.09 -6.74 -4.49
N PHE A 39 -1.30 -6.76 -5.07
CA PHE A 39 -2.23 -7.89 -5.02
C PHE A 39 -1.94 -8.91 -6.10
N ALA A 40 -1.99 -10.19 -5.74
CA ALA A 40 -2.05 -11.27 -6.72
C ALA A 40 -3.48 -11.32 -7.29
N ALA A 41 -3.60 -11.01 -8.58
CA ALA A 41 -4.85 -11.10 -9.34
C ALA A 41 -4.53 -11.46 -10.80
N ARG A 42 -5.55 -11.95 -11.52
CA ARG A 42 -5.52 -12.14 -12.97
C ARG A 42 -6.64 -11.32 -13.58
N VAL A 43 -6.30 -10.44 -14.52
CA VAL A 43 -7.27 -9.56 -15.17
C VAL A 43 -7.42 -9.95 -16.65
N GLU A 44 -8.66 -10.23 -17.04
CA GLU A 44 -9.02 -10.66 -18.39
C GLU A 44 -10.08 -9.73 -18.98
N THR A 45 -10.18 -9.67 -20.31
CA THR A 45 -11.36 -9.07 -20.95
C THR A 45 -12.58 -9.89 -20.59
N GLY A 46 -13.67 -9.22 -20.18
CA GLY A 46 -14.87 -9.88 -19.71
C GLY A 46 -15.59 -10.66 -20.81
N VAL A 47 -16.49 -11.56 -20.38
CA VAL A 47 -17.36 -12.34 -21.26
C VAL A 47 -18.82 -11.97 -20.98
N GLY A 48 -19.65 -11.93 -22.01
CA GLY A 48 -21.06 -11.53 -21.89
C GLY A 48 -21.19 -10.04 -21.58
N ASP A 49 -21.89 -9.70 -20.50
CA ASP A 49 -22.16 -8.31 -20.10
C ASP A 49 -21.01 -7.68 -19.30
N ALA A 50 -19.92 -8.43 -19.05
CA ALA A 50 -18.73 -7.93 -18.37
C ALA A 50 -17.77 -7.30 -19.38
N LEU A 51 -17.25 -6.10 -19.07
CA LEU A 51 -16.17 -5.48 -19.84
C LEU A 51 -14.82 -6.06 -19.48
N VAL A 52 -14.61 -6.28 -18.18
CA VAL A 52 -13.36 -6.79 -17.60
C VAL A 52 -13.73 -7.72 -16.45
N SER A 53 -13.00 -8.82 -16.33
CA SER A 53 -13.12 -9.75 -15.20
C SER A 53 -11.79 -9.80 -14.44
N ALA A 54 -11.85 -9.72 -13.12
CA ALA A 54 -10.69 -9.82 -12.24
C ALA A 54 -10.83 -11.03 -11.32
N THR A 55 -9.99 -12.05 -11.53
CA THR A 55 -9.85 -13.18 -10.61
C THR A 55 -8.89 -12.81 -9.49
N LEU A 56 -9.37 -12.90 -8.26
CA LEU A 56 -8.67 -12.51 -7.05
C LEU A 56 -7.93 -13.71 -6.47
N LEU A 57 -6.58 -13.65 -6.43
CA LEU A 57 -5.72 -14.74 -5.97
C LEU A 57 -5.11 -14.49 -4.58
N SER A 58 -5.25 -13.26 -4.06
CA SER A 58 -4.79 -12.90 -2.72
C SER A 58 -5.82 -13.23 -1.64
N THR A 59 -5.43 -13.18 -0.37
CA THR A 59 -6.36 -13.31 0.77
C THR A 59 -6.53 -12.00 1.54
N ARG A 60 -5.90 -10.91 1.08
CA ARG A 60 -5.88 -9.60 1.75
C ARG A 60 -7.10 -8.71 1.45
N PHE A 61 -8.21 -9.32 1.06
CA PHE A 61 -9.41 -8.58 0.69
C PHE A 61 -10.25 -8.25 1.94
N PRO A 62 -11.03 -7.16 1.94
CA PRO A 62 -11.87 -6.74 3.07
C PRO A 62 -13.13 -7.60 3.26
N PHE A 63 -13.26 -8.70 2.51
CA PHE A 63 -14.37 -9.64 2.55
C PHE A 63 -13.83 -11.07 2.69
N GLY A 64 -14.67 -11.97 3.20
CA GLY A 64 -14.32 -13.39 3.31
C GLY A 64 -14.18 -14.09 1.94
N SER A 65 -13.80 -15.36 1.94
CA SER A 65 -13.54 -16.14 0.73
C SER A 65 -14.79 -16.68 0.02
N SER A 66 -15.93 -15.98 0.06
CA SER A 66 -17.17 -16.43 -0.56
C SER A 66 -17.75 -15.38 -1.49
N ALA A 67 -18.33 -15.82 -2.61
CA ALA A 67 -18.98 -14.94 -3.57
C ALA A 67 -20.10 -14.07 -2.97
N PRO A 68 -20.98 -14.57 -2.07
CA PRO A 68 -22.00 -13.72 -1.44
C PRO A 68 -21.40 -12.58 -0.60
N LEU A 69 -20.36 -12.85 0.20
CA LEU A 69 -19.72 -11.80 1.00
C LEU A 69 -19.00 -10.77 0.14
N ALA A 70 -18.44 -11.21 -0.99
CA ALA A 70 -17.81 -10.33 -1.95
C ALA A 70 -18.84 -9.48 -2.71
N ALA A 71 -20.00 -10.05 -3.05
CA ALA A 71 -21.13 -9.32 -3.63
C ALA A 71 -21.68 -8.26 -2.66
N ASP A 72 -21.92 -8.64 -1.39
CA ASP A 72 -22.34 -7.71 -0.33
C ASP A 72 -21.35 -6.56 -0.14
N TRP A 73 -20.06 -6.81 -0.34
CA TRP A 73 -19.04 -5.78 -0.28
C TRP A 73 -19.07 -4.85 -1.51
N LEU A 74 -19.21 -5.39 -2.73
CA LEU A 74 -19.35 -4.60 -3.96
C LEU A 74 -20.54 -3.63 -3.87
N GLU A 75 -21.68 -4.12 -3.37
CA GLU A 75 -22.89 -3.31 -3.17
C GLU A 75 -22.66 -2.19 -2.16
N ARG A 76 -22.09 -2.52 -1.00
CA ARG A 76 -21.81 -1.55 0.08
C ARG A 76 -20.87 -0.43 -0.37
N GLU A 77 -19.85 -0.76 -1.16
CA GLU A 77 -18.90 0.20 -1.70
C GLU A 77 -19.38 0.90 -2.99
N ALA A 78 -20.60 0.58 -3.44
CA ALA A 78 -21.24 1.09 -4.65
C ALA A 78 -20.42 0.84 -5.93
N VAL A 79 -19.75 -0.32 -6.01
CA VAL A 79 -19.08 -0.79 -7.23
C VAL A 79 -20.15 -1.41 -8.14
N ALA A 80 -20.81 -0.59 -8.95
CA ALA A 80 -21.90 -1.01 -9.83
C ALA A 80 -21.79 -0.41 -11.24
N PRO A 81 -22.26 -1.11 -12.29
CA PRO A 81 -22.68 -2.52 -12.31
C PRO A 81 -21.49 -3.49 -12.20
N ALA A 82 -21.54 -4.39 -11.21
CA ALA A 82 -20.55 -5.45 -10.99
C ALA A 82 -21.19 -6.68 -10.33
N HIS A 83 -20.62 -7.85 -10.57
CA HIS A 83 -21.05 -9.11 -9.96
C HIS A 83 -19.86 -9.88 -9.40
N ALA A 84 -20.09 -10.63 -8.32
CA ALA A 84 -19.10 -11.55 -7.76
C ALA A 84 -19.55 -13.00 -7.96
N ARG A 85 -18.61 -13.86 -8.34
CA ARG A 85 -18.80 -15.32 -8.43
C ARG A 85 -17.53 -16.05 -8.01
N LEU A 86 -17.62 -17.37 -7.90
CA LEU A 86 -16.43 -18.22 -7.80
C LEU A 86 -16.08 -18.79 -9.18
N ASP A 87 -14.80 -19.00 -9.44
CA ASP A 87 -14.35 -19.86 -10.54
C ASP A 87 -14.24 -21.33 -10.08
N ASP A 88 -13.82 -22.21 -10.99
CA ASP A 88 -13.70 -23.65 -10.74
C ASP A 88 -12.63 -24.00 -9.69
N ALA A 89 -11.77 -23.05 -9.33
CA ALA A 89 -10.74 -23.18 -8.32
C ALA A 89 -11.07 -22.42 -7.02
N ASP A 90 -12.36 -22.10 -6.81
CA ASP A 90 -12.89 -21.37 -5.65
C ASP A 90 -12.28 -19.97 -5.46
N ASN A 91 -11.73 -19.37 -6.51
CA ASN A 91 -11.27 -17.98 -6.46
C ASN A 91 -12.44 -17.04 -6.71
N ILE A 92 -12.45 -15.91 -6.00
CA ILE A 92 -13.44 -14.85 -6.24
C ILE A 92 -13.12 -14.17 -7.57
N VAL A 93 -14.14 -14.04 -8.43
CA VAL A 93 -14.07 -13.29 -9.68
C VAL A 93 -15.05 -12.12 -9.62
N PHE A 94 -14.53 -10.92 -9.89
CA PHE A 94 -15.33 -9.73 -10.10
C PHE A 94 -15.52 -9.49 -11.59
N ASP A 95 -16.76 -9.56 -12.04
CA ASP A 95 -17.18 -9.20 -13.38
C ASP A 95 -17.68 -7.75 -13.37
N LEU A 96 -16.96 -6.85 -14.06
CA LEU A 96 -17.18 -5.41 -14.05
C LEU A 96 -17.78 -4.97 -15.39
N SER A 97 -19.01 -4.47 -15.38
CA SER A 97 -19.77 -4.17 -16.60
C SER A 97 -19.64 -2.72 -17.08
N SER A 98 -18.82 -1.90 -16.43
CA SER A 98 -18.59 -0.51 -16.86
C SER A 98 -17.21 0.02 -16.45
N ALA A 99 -16.71 1.00 -17.19
CA ALA A 99 -15.52 1.77 -16.81
C ALA A 99 -15.68 2.43 -15.43
N ALA A 100 -16.88 2.90 -15.08
CA ALA A 100 -17.18 3.49 -13.77
C ALA A 100 -17.04 2.46 -12.64
N ALA A 101 -17.48 1.21 -12.84
CA ALA A 101 -17.29 0.13 -11.89
C ALA A 101 -15.80 -0.20 -11.71
N VAL A 102 -15.02 -0.25 -12.79
CA VAL A 102 -13.56 -0.44 -12.73
C VAL A 102 -12.89 0.68 -11.93
N GLN A 103 -13.19 1.94 -12.24
CA GLN A 103 -12.65 3.09 -11.51
C GLN A 103 -13.05 3.09 -10.04
N ARG A 104 -14.30 2.72 -9.74
CA ARG A 104 -14.77 2.63 -8.37
C ARG A 104 -14.07 1.53 -7.60
N LEU A 105 -13.91 0.34 -8.18
CA LEU A 105 -13.14 -0.76 -7.60
C LEU A 105 -11.71 -0.32 -7.29
N ILE A 106 -11.03 0.32 -8.25
CA ILE A 106 -9.69 0.88 -8.03
C ILE A 106 -9.72 1.86 -6.85
N ALA A 107 -10.66 2.80 -6.83
CA ALA A 107 -10.71 3.83 -5.80
C ALA A 107 -10.94 3.30 -4.38
N VAL A 108 -11.80 2.29 -4.22
CA VAL A 108 -12.20 1.79 -2.88
C VAL A 108 -11.36 0.62 -2.40
N LEU A 109 -10.91 -0.26 -3.31
CA LEU A 109 -10.12 -1.44 -2.96
C LEU A 109 -8.63 -1.19 -3.13
N LEU A 110 -8.20 -0.75 -4.30
CA LEU A 110 -6.77 -0.79 -4.67
C LEU A 110 -6.02 0.47 -4.24
N GLN A 111 -6.64 1.64 -4.37
CA GLN A 111 -6.01 2.92 -4.13
C GLN A 111 -5.46 3.10 -2.70
N PRO A 112 -6.12 2.62 -1.62
CA PRO A 112 -5.53 2.63 -0.28
C PRO A 112 -4.21 1.85 -0.22
N HIS A 113 -4.17 0.64 -0.78
CA HIS A 113 -2.95 -0.17 -0.80
C HIS A 113 -1.88 0.41 -1.73
N ILE A 114 -2.24 0.96 -2.89
CA ILE A 114 -1.30 1.69 -3.78
C ILE A 114 -0.63 2.82 -3.00
N ARG A 115 -1.39 3.58 -2.20
CA ARG A 115 -0.83 4.67 -1.38
C ARG A 115 0.12 4.14 -0.31
N ALA A 116 -0.22 3.03 0.33
CA ALA A 116 0.65 2.38 1.31
C ALA A 116 1.96 1.90 0.67
N GLN A 117 1.89 1.20 -0.48
CA GLN A 117 3.05 0.70 -1.22
C GLN A 117 3.94 1.84 -1.70
N THR A 118 3.35 2.87 -2.31
CA THR A 118 4.09 4.06 -2.75
C THR A 118 4.80 4.72 -1.56
N THR A 119 4.13 4.84 -0.41
CA THR A 119 4.73 5.42 0.79
C THR A 119 5.89 4.57 1.32
N ALA A 120 5.75 3.24 1.34
CA ALA A 120 6.81 2.33 1.74
C ALA A 120 8.01 2.39 0.78
N ILE A 121 7.77 2.44 -0.53
CA ILE A 121 8.81 2.63 -1.56
C ILE A 121 9.55 3.93 -1.31
N THR A 122 8.86 5.06 -1.15
CA THR A 122 9.49 6.36 -0.89
C THR A 122 10.32 6.34 0.39
N LEU A 123 9.84 5.72 1.47
CA LEU A 123 10.64 5.54 2.68
C LEU A 123 11.92 4.74 2.41
N ARG A 124 11.82 3.64 1.65
CA ARG A 124 12.99 2.82 1.31
C ARG A 124 14.02 3.60 0.49
N GLU A 125 13.56 4.36 -0.51
CA GLU A 125 14.44 5.15 -1.37
C GLU A 125 15.19 6.22 -0.57
N ILE A 126 14.49 6.96 0.30
CA ILE A 126 15.09 7.99 1.15
C ILE A 126 16.12 7.37 2.10
N LEU A 127 15.74 6.30 2.82
CA LEU A 127 16.63 5.66 3.79
C LEU A 127 17.83 4.98 3.12
N THR A 128 17.66 4.44 1.91
CA THR A 128 18.76 3.95 1.06
C THR A 128 19.70 5.09 0.68
N GLY A 129 19.16 6.25 0.30
CA GLY A 129 19.94 7.46 0.01
C GLY A 129 20.78 7.94 1.20
N HIS A 130 20.36 7.64 2.42
CA HIS A 130 21.11 7.91 3.64
C HIS A 130 22.00 6.74 4.12
N GLY A 131 22.04 5.62 3.39
CA GLY A 131 22.88 4.46 3.71
C GLY A 131 22.43 3.69 4.95
N LEU A 132 21.16 3.80 5.35
CA LEU A 132 20.63 3.10 6.52
C LEU A 132 20.22 1.67 6.15
N ALA A 133 20.49 0.71 7.03
CA ALA A 133 20.00 -0.66 6.89
C ALA A 133 18.54 -0.75 7.36
N HIS A 134 17.60 -0.95 6.43
CA HIS A 134 16.17 -0.87 6.74
C HIS A 134 15.28 -1.73 5.84
N ALA A 135 14.08 -2.06 6.33
CA ALA A 135 12.94 -2.51 5.54
C ALA A 135 11.76 -1.56 5.77
N ALA A 136 10.94 -1.37 4.74
CA ALA A 136 9.61 -0.79 4.91
C ALA A 136 8.60 -1.69 4.20
N ASP A 137 7.69 -2.28 4.96
CA ASP A 137 6.74 -3.29 4.50
C ASP A 137 5.30 -2.83 4.73
N VAL A 138 4.41 -3.23 3.82
CA VAL A 138 2.97 -2.95 3.90
C VAL A 138 2.27 -4.22 4.40
N HIS A 139 1.70 -4.15 5.60
CA HIS A 139 0.90 -5.26 6.13
C HIS A 139 -0.56 -5.19 5.69
N ASP A 140 -1.10 -3.98 5.62
CA ASP A 140 -2.48 -3.70 5.24
C ASP A 140 -2.59 -2.31 4.60
N ALA A 141 -3.78 -1.94 4.09
CA ALA A 141 -4.08 -0.67 3.43
C ALA A 141 -3.64 0.56 4.23
N ASP A 142 -3.69 0.47 5.56
CA ASP A 142 -3.48 1.61 6.45
C ASP A 142 -2.18 1.55 7.26
N VAL A 143 -1.42 0.45 7.18
CA VAL A 143 -0.26 0.22 8.06
C VAL A 143 1.01 -0.06 7.26
N VAL A 144 2.03 0.76 7.54
CA VAL A 144 3.41 0.57 7.08
C VAL A 144 4.29 0.27 8.29
N THR A 145 5.02 -0.83 8.21
CA THR A 145 6.05 -1.17 9.20
C THR A 145 7.40 -0.75 8.67
N LEU A 146 8.13 0.05 9.44
CA LEU A 146 9.51 0.42 9.16
C LEU A 146 10.42 -0.26 10.17
N THR A 147 11.33 -1.11 9.69
CA THR A 147 12.33 -1.79 10.52
C THR A 147 13.70 -1.21 10.22
N LEU A 148 14.44 -0.85 11.28
CA LEU A 148 15.84 -0.45 11.23
C LEU A 148 16.68 -1.57 11.82
N TRP A 149 17.65 -2.08 11.07
CA TRP A 149 18.53 -3.16 11.50
C TRP A 149 19.87 -2.65 12.01
N ASN A 150 20.53 -3.53 12.76
CA ASN A 150 21.88 -3.33 13.25
C ASN A 150 22.02 -2.08 14.11
N CYS A 151 21.04 -1.91 15.01
CA CYS A 151 21.00 -0.77 15.92
C CYS A 151 22.19 -0.75 16.90
N ALA A 152 22.88 -1.88 17.11
CA ALA A 152 24.00 -2.01 18.05
C ALA A 152 25.38 -1.83 17.41
N ASP A 153 25.63 -2.35 16.20
CA ASP A 153 26.99 -2.33 15.61
C ASP A 153 27.18 -1.23 14.54
N LEU A 154 26.09 -0.66 14.00
CA LEU A 154 26.13 0.39 12.96
C LEU A 154 25.42 1.68 13.36
N ASP A 155 24.93 1.79 14.59
CA ASP A 155 24.21 2.97 15.10
C ASP A 155 23.06 3.44 14.17
N THR A 156 22.44 2.52 13.41
CA THR A 156 21.41 2.85 12.39
C THR A 156 20.27 3.68 12.97
N ALA A 157 19.82 3.33 14.18
CA ALA A 157 18.76 4.04 14.90
C ALA A 157 19.18 5.45 15.37
N GLU A 158 20.45 5.62 15.73
CA GLU A 158 21.04 6.91 16.09
C GLU A 158 21.14 7.81 14.85
N LEU A 159 21.67 7.29 13.74
CA LEU A 159 21.74 8.01 12.47
C LEU A 159 20.35 8.42 11.99
N PHE A 160 19.39 7.51 12.04
CA PHE A 160 18.00 7.80 11.73
C PHE A 160 17.43 8.93 12.60
N ALA A 161 17.66 8.90 13.92
CA ALA A 161 17.22 9.97 14.82
C ALA A 161 17.93 11.31 14.53
N GLY A 162 19.22 11.25 14.18
CA GLY A 162 20.01 12.40 13.75
C GLY A 162 19.43 13.10 12.52
N LEU A 163 19.00 12.33 11.50
CA LEU A 163 18.29 12.88 10.32
C LEU A 163 16.99 13.60 10.69
N LEU A 164 16.36 13.20 11.79
CA LEU A 164 15.15 13.82 12.30
C LEU A 164 15.43 15.03 13.22
N GLY A 165 16.71 15.29 13.54
CA GLY A 165 17.18 16.39 14.37
C GLY A 165 17.45 16.02 15.84
N ALA A 166 17.44 14.73 16.18
CA ALA A 166 17.68 14.23 17.53
C ALA A 166 19.03 13.51 17.62
N ILE A 167 20.11 14.29 17.50
CA ILE A 167 21.49 13.81 17.67
C ILE A 167 21.72 13.47 19.16
N GLY A 168 22.42 12.37 19.44
CA GLY A 168 22.70 11.87 20.79
C GLY A 168 21.50 11.14 21.40
N ILE A 169 20.57 10.61 20.60
CA ILE A 169 19.37 9.95 21.14
C ILE A 169 19.72 8.70 21.93
N SER A 170 20.87 8.09 21.65
CA SER A 170 21.42 6.93 22.35
C SER A 170 22.35 7.30 23.51
N ASP A 171 22.56 8.59 23.81
CA ASP A 171 23.49 9.00 24.85
C ASP A 171 23.19 8.33 26.20
N GLY A 172 24.24 7.76 26.78
CA GLY A 172 24.20 6.99 28.03
C GLY A 172 23.56 5.60 27.92
N LEU A 173 23.29 5.10 26.72
CA LEU A 173 22.77 3.76 26.47
C LEU A 173 23.87 2.83 25.96
N ASP A 174 23.98 1.67 26.61
CA ASP A 174 24.75 0.52 26.11
C ASP A 174 23.81 -0.38 25.29
N LEU A 175 23.81 -0.22 23.96
CA LEU A 175 22.86 -0.86 23.04
C LEU A 175 23.03 -2.38 22.91
N SER A 176 24.15 -2.94 23.37
CA SER A 176 24.32 -4.40 23.52
C SER A 176 23.38 -5.00 24.59
N ARG A 177 22.76 -4.15 25.43
CA ARG A 177 21.82 -4.58 26.47
C ARG A 177 20.38 -4.36 26.02
N ASN A 178 19.59 -5.43 26.00
CA ASN A 178 18.15 -5.40 25.68
C ASN A 178 17.36 -4.32 26.43
N ARG A 179 17.70 -4.05 27.70
CA ARG A 179 17.04 -3.00 28.49
C ARG A 179 17.29 -1.60 27.91
N HIS A 180 18.49 -1.34 27.42
CA HIS A 180 18.85 -0.06 26.83
C HIS A 180 18.37 0.07 25.39
N LEU A 181 18.34 -1.01 24.62
CA LEU A 181 17.68 -1.04 23.32
C LEU A 181 16.18 -0.69 23.43
N ARG A 182 15.48 -1.24 24.44
CA ARG A 182 14.08 -0.83 24.73
C ARG A 182 13.96 0.64 25.07
N ARG A 183 14.89 1.19 25.88
CA ARG A 183 14.92 2.64 26.16
C ARG A 183 15.15 3.49 24.92
N LEU A 184 15.97 3.01 23.97
CA LEU A 184 16.14 3.67 22.68
C LEU A 184 14.82 3.67 21.89
N ALA A 185 14.12 2.53 21.82
CA ALA A 185 12.79 2.46 21.20
C ALA A 185 11.76 3.40 21.87
N ASP A 186 11.80 3.53 23.19
CA ASP A 186 10.97 4.51 23.92
C ASP A 186 11.32 5.95 23.52
N ARG A 187 12.61 6.30 23.42
CA ARG A 187 13.06 7.64 22.97
C ARG A 187 12.63 7.91 21.53
N LEU A 188 12.77 6.93 20.64
CA LEU A 188 12.33 6.98 19.25
C LEU A 188 10.81 7.11 19.12
N THR A 189 10.05 6.50 20.03
CA THR A 189 8.60 6.67 20.12
C THR A 189 8.26 8.14 20.33
N TRP A 190 8.89 8.81 21.31
CA TRP A 190 8.65 10.23 21.56
C TRP A 190 9.05 11.12 20.39
N LEU A 191 10.19 10.82 19.75
CA LEU A 191 10.62 11.53 18.53
C LEU A 191 9.58 11.39 17.41
N ALA A 192 9.12 10.17 17.14
CA ALA A 192 8.12 9.89 16.10
C ALA A 192 6.77 10.55 16.40
N ILE A 193 6.35 10.60 17.67
CA ILE A 193 5.16 11.33 18.10
C ILE A 193 5.31 12.84 17.82
N GLY A 194 6.48 13.41 18.13
CA GLY A 194 6.77 14.82 17.86
C GLY A 194 6.70 15.19 16.37
N ILE A 195 7.11 14.27 15.48
CA ILE A 195 7.08 14.47 14.03
C ILE A 195 5.68 14.28 13.46
N THR A 196 4.98 13.24 13.91
CA THR A 196 3.69 12.86 13.32
C THR A 196 2.50 13.54 13.98
N GLY A 197 2.68 14.14 15.15
CA GLY A 197 1.62 14.74 15.96
C GLY A 197 0.62 13.74 16.53
N SER A 198 0.93 12.44 16.50
CA SER A 198 0.02 11.37 16.93
C SER A 198 0.78 10.18 17.53
N PRO A 199 0.13 9.32 18.33
CA PRO A 199 0.76 8.12 18.90
C PRO A 199 1.36 7.21 17.83
N VAL A 200 2.63 6.86 17.98
CA VAL A 200 3.36 5.90 17.15
C VAL A 200 3.83 4.75 18.04
N LYS A 201 3.75 3.51 17.56
CA LYS A 201 4.30 2.36 18.26
C LYS A 201 5.70 2.08 17.74
N VAL A 202 6.70 2.05 18.63
CA VAL A 202 8.06 1.64 18.29
C VAL A 202 8.48 0.53 19.24
N GLU A 203 9.00 -0.56 18.69
CA GLU A 203 9.40 -1.75 19.44
C GLU A 203 10.85 -2.10 19.18
N ALA A 204 11.58 -2.39 20.25
CA ALA A 204 12.89 -3.01 20.18
C ALA A 204 12.74 -4.53 20.15
N ILE A 205 13.28 -5.17 19.12
CA ILE A 205 13.33 -6.62 19.01
C ILE A 205 14.81 -7.01 19.09
N PRO A 206 15.23 -7.65 20.20
CA PRO A 206 16.58 -8.16 20.32
C PRO A 206 16.88 -9.18 19.22
N GLY A 207 18.09 -9.12 18.70
CA GLY A 207 18.61 -10.05 17.72
C GLY A 207 18.84 -11.44 18.30
N CYS A 208 19.14 -12.36 17.40
CA CYS A 208 19.61 -13.70 17.72
C CYS A 208 20.87 -14.01 16.88
N THR A 209 21.42 -15.21 16.99
CA THR A 209 22.61 -15.62 16.23
C THR A 209 22.48 -15.42 14.71
N HIS A 210 21.26 -15.35 14.18
CA HIS A 210 20.98 -15.28 12.74
C HIS A 210 20.41 -13.94 12.28
N GLU A 211 20.02 -13.06 13.21
CA GLU A 211 19.35 -11.78 12.91
C GLU A 211 19.85 -10.69 13.87
N PRO A 212 20.23 -9.50 13.37
CA PRO A 212 20.72 -8.42 14.22
C PRO A 212 19.60 -7.82 15.08
N ASP A 213 19.99 -7.07 16.12
CA ASP A 213 19.06 -6.22 16.85
C ASP A 213 18.35 -5.25 15.89
N GLN A 214 17.04 -5.06 16.12
CA GLN A 214 16.23 -4.19 15.29
C GLN A 214 15.29 -3.32 16.12
N VAL A 215 14.96 -2.16 15.56
CA VAL A 215 13.87 -1.30 16.04
C VAL A 215 12.82 -1.19 14.95
N THR A 216 11.57 -1.45 15.31
CA THR A 216 10.44 -1.51 14.38
C THR A 216 9.41 -0.46 14.74
N PHE A 217 9.05 0.38 13.78
CA PHE A 217 7.98 1.36 13.86
C PHE A 217 6.75 0.80 13.18
N VAL A 218 5.61 0.83 13.86
CA VAL A 218 4.30 0.55 13.27
C VAL A 218 3.61 1.89 13.05
N LEU A 219 3.47 2.26 11.77
CA LEU A 219 3.02 3.58 11.34
C LEU A 219 1.72 3.44 10.56
N THR A 220 0.80 4.39 10.74
CA THR A 220 -0.24 4.58 9.72
C THR A 220 0.40 5.12 8.43
N VAL A 221 -0.23 4.92 7.28
CA VAL A 221 0.26 5.50 6.00
C VAL A 221 0.45 7.03 6.12
N GLY A 222 -0.43 7.72 6.84
CA GLY A 222 -0.30 9.16 7.09
C GLY A 222 0.95 9.52 7.90
N GLN A 223 1.23 8.76 8.96
CA GLN A 223 2.42 8.92 9.79
C GLN A 223 3.70 8.63 9.00
N ALA A 224 3.71 7.54 8.22
CA ALA A 224 4.82 7.16 7.35
C ALA A 224 5.13 8.25 6.31
N ARG A 225 4.11 8.89 5.71
CA ARG A 225 4.30 10.02 4.79
C ARG A 225 4.85 11.27 5.47
N LEU A 226 4.44 11.57 6.71
CA LEU A 226 4.99 12.68 7.47
C LEU A 226 6.48 12.43 7.79
N LEU A 227 6.81 11.20 8.19
CA LEU A 227 8.17 10.78 8.45
C LEU A 227 9.04 10.87 7.17
N ALA A 228 8.55 10.35 6.05
CA ALA A 228 9.23 10.44 4.75
C ALA A 228 9.53 11.89 4.36
N ARG A 229 8.54 12.79 4.44
CA ARG A 229 8.75 14.22 4.15
C ARG A 229 9.79 14.85 5.07
N ARG A 230 9.81 14.47 6.35
CA ARG A 230 10.80 15.00 7.30
C ARG A 230 12.21 14.55 6.93
N LEU A 231 12.37 13.27 6.60
CA LEU A 231 13.66 12.68 6.19
C LEU A 231 14.16 13.25 4.86
N ASP A 232 13.27 13.48 3.88
CA ASP A 232 13.63 14.06 2.57
C ASP A 232 14.23 15.47 2.69
N THR A 233 13.83 16.21 3.73
CA THR A 233 14.39 17.54 4.03
C THR A 233 15.65 17.51 4.92
N ALA A 234 16.07 16.33 5.36
CA ALA A 234 17.24 16.19 6.21
C ALA A 234 18.52 16.39 5.39
N PRO A 235 19.53 17.10 5.92
CA PRO A 235 20.83 17.16 5.27
C PRO A 235 21.41 15.74 5.17
N PRO A 236 22.16 15.41 4.10
CA PRO A 236 22.80 14.11 4.00
C PRO A 236 23.70 13.90 5.21
N ALA A 237 23.71 12.68 5.76
CA ALA A 237 24.37 12.32 7.02
C ALA A 237 25.87 12.71 7.08
N ASN A 238 26.49 12.97 5.93
CA ASN A 238 27.89 13.39 5.78
C ASN A 238 28.09 14.92 5.60
N SER A 239 27.07 15.74 5.83
CA SER A 239 27.23 17.21 5.75
C SER A 239 27.89 17.75 7.02
N PRO A 240 28.98 18.52 6.93
CA PRO A 240 29.54 19.17 8.10
C PRO A 240 28.49 20.12 8.71
N PRO A 241 28.45 20.28 10.05
CA PRO A 241 27.57 21.25 10.67
C PRO A 241 27.86 22.63 10.06
N ARG A 242 26.82 23.33 9.59
CA ARG A 242 26.96 24.74 9.20
C ARG A 242 27.44 25.48 10.44
N THR A 243 28.73 25.83 10.46
CA THR A 243 29.26 26.76 11.45
C THR A 243 28.45 28.03 11.31
N ALA A 244 27.72 28.38 12.37
CA ALA A 244 27.09 29.67 12.49
C ALA A 244 28.22 30.72 12.39
N GLU A 245 28.22 31.48 11.29
CA GLU A 245 29.00 32.70 11.20
C GLU A 245 28.41 33.66 12.25
N THR A 246 29.10 33.75 13.38
CA THR A 246 28.94 34.82 14.36
C THR A 246 29.27 36.15 13.67
N GLY A 247 28.25 36.98 13.46
CA GLY A 247 28.39 38.42 13.33
C GLY A 247 28.47 39.10 14.69
#